data_AF-A0P1Z6-F1
#
_entry.id   AF-A0P1Z6-F1
#
_cell.length_a   1.000
_cell.length_b   1.000
_cell.length_c   1.000
_cell.angle_alpha   90.00
_cell.angle_beta   90.00
_cell.angle_gamma   90.00
#
_symmetry.space_group_name_H-M   'P 1'
#
loop_
_entity.id
_entity.type
_entity.pdbx_description
1 polymer ?
#
loop_
_entity_poly.entity_id
_entity_poly.type
_entity_poly.pdbx_seq_one_letter_code
_entity_poly.pdbx_strand_id
1 'polypeptide(L)'
;MLFRPARRKRFETGLAGRSLLQMLDRLDFSGELWLSAGPGGWTFVTLPTTCAEQIRFFTGGRQGRAWGMIKVKARIGAAEWSTTIWPDKASGSFLLPVKAAVRKKEKIAAGDNVDVSLWLQVPPGF
;
A
#
# COMPACT_ATOMS: atom_id res chain seq x y z
N MET A 1 -38.35 -35.33 14.97
CA MET A 1 -36.90 -35.59 15.10
C MET A 1 -36.14 -34.40 14.52
N LEU A 2 -35.49 -33.59 15.37
CA LEU A 2 -34.83 -32.33 15.00
C LEU A 2 -33.33 -32.57 14.75
N PHE A 3 -32.87 -32.34 13.52
CA PHE A 3 -31.46 -32.38 13.14
C PHE A 3 -30.82 -31.00 13.41
N ARG A 4 -29.84 -30.92 14.32
CA ARG A 4 -28.98 -29.74 14.51
C ARG A 4 -27.68 -29.94 13.72
N PRO A 5 -27.29 -29.05 12.80
CA PRO A 5 -25.97 -29.12 12.20
C PRO A 5 -24.90 -28.54 13.14
N ALA A 6 -23.76 -29.23 13.19
CA ALA A 6 -22.61 -29.00 14.06
C ALA A 6 -21.91 -27.65 13.81
N ARG A 7 -21.44 -27.02 14.91
CA ARG A 7 -20.49 -25.90 14.89
C ARG A 7 -19.23 -26.32 14.12
N ARG A 8 -18.92 -25.63 13.01
CA ARG A 8 -17.58 -25.68 12.40
C ARG A 8 -16.55 -25.13 13.39
N LYS A 9 -15.53 -25.93 13.68
CA LYS A 9 -14.36 -25.52 14.48
C LYS A 9 -13.60 -24.41 13.75
N ARG A 10 -13.31 -23.34 14.47
CA ARG A 10 -12.32 -22.31 14.11
C ARG A 10 -10.97 -23.00 13.91
N PHE A 11 -10.35 -22.78 12.75
CA PHE A 11 -8.91 -22.98 12.59
C PHE A 11 -8.21 -21.69 13.02
N GLU A 12 -7.68 -21.69 14.25
CA GLU A 12 -6.67 -20.74 14.68
C GLU A 12 -5.33 -21.19 14.10
N THR A 13 -4.89 -20.55 13.01
CA THR A 13 -3.55 -20.79 12.45
C THR A 13 -2.59 -19.75 12.98
N GLY A 14 -1.56 -20.26 13.66
CA GLY A 14 -0.59 -19.58 14.50
C GLY A 14 0.19 -18.45 13.86
N LEU A 15 0.65 -17.57 14.75
CA LEU A 15 1.31 -16.30 14.52
C LEU A 15 2.74 -16.41 13.91
N ALA A 16 3.23 -17.61 13.61
CA ALA A 16 4.59 -17.84 13.11
C ALA A 16 4.69 -18.01 11.58
N GLY A 17 3.58 -18.29 10.87
CA GLY A 17 3.56 -18.42 9.40
C GLY A 17 3.33 -17.11 8.64
N ARG A 18 2.99 -16.01 9.34
CA ARG A 18 2.62 -14.73 8.72
C ARG A 18 3.79 -13.77 8.48
N SER A 19 5.00 -14.12 8.91
CA SER A 19 6.07 -13.13 9.11
C SER A 19 7.24 -13.18 8.13
N LEU A 20 7.42 -14.21 7.29
CA LEU A 20 8.55 -14.25 6.34
C LEU A 20 8.16 -13.81 4.92
N LEU A 21 6.94 -14.15 4.47
CA LEU A 21 6.42 -13.66 3.17
C LEU A 21 6.13 -12.15 3.22
N GLN A 22 5.64 -11.63 4.36
CA GLN A 22 5.45 -10.17 4.51
C GLN A 22 6.75 -9.36 4.59
N MET A 23 7.91 -10.02 4.78
CA MET A 23 9.21 -9.36 4.74
C MET A 23 9.74 -9.15 3.31
N LEU A 24 9.22 -9.87 2.31
CA LEU A 24 9.67 -9.79 0.91
C LEU A 24 8.86 -8.80 0.06
N ASP A 25 7.79 -8.21 0.62
CA ASP A 25 6.89 -7.28 -0.07
C ASP A 25 7.17 -5.81 0.23
N ARG A 26 8.35 -5.50 0.81
CA ARG A 26 8.74 -4.15 1.19
C ARG A 26 9.54 -3.46 0.09
N LEU A 27 9.14 -2.24 -0.23
CA LEU A 27 9.82 -1.32 -1.13
C LEU A 27 10.20 -0.08 -0.35
N ASP A 28 11.46 0.33 -0.45
CA ASP A 28 11.97 1.57 0.13
C ASP A 28 12.38 2.52 -0.99
N PHE A 29 11.90 3.75 -0.92
CA PHE A 29 12.19 4.77 -1.91
C PHE A 29 12.03 6.17 -1.33
N SER A 30 12.66 7.15 -1.97
CA SER A 30 12.42 8.56 -1.69
C SER A 30 11.57 9.19 -2.79
N GLY A 31 10.76 10.19 -2.44
CA GLY A 31 10.01 10.96 -3.42
C GLY A 31 9.47 12.26 -2.88
N GLU A 32 9.23 13.20 -3.78
CA GLU A 32 8.67 14.51 -3.44
C GLU A 32 7.17 14.43 -3.16
N LEU A 33 6.73 15.06 -2.09
CA LEU A 33 5.32 15.29 -1.81
C LEU A 33 4.78 16.39 -2.72
N TRP A 34 3.67 16.13 -3.40
CA TRP A 34 3.02 17.12 -4.24
C TRP A 34 1.51 17.20 -3.99
N LEU A 35 0.93 18.37 -4.22
CA LEU A 35 -0.50 18.64 -4.04
C LEU A 35 -1.21 18.58 -5.39
N SER A 36 -2.29 17.81 -5.50
CA SER A 36 -3.11 17.80 -6.70
C SER A 36 -3.87 19.11 -6.87
N ALA A 37 -4.08 19.53 -8.12
CA ALA A 37 -4.87 20.71 -8.44
C ALA A 37 -6.33 20.60 -7.96
N GLY A 38 -6.92 21.75 -7.58
CA GLY A 38 -8.32 21.89 -7.19
C GLY A 38 -8.53 22.17 -5.69
N PRO A 39 -9.69 22.75 -5.30
CA PRO A 39 -10.02 22.99 -3.89
C PRO A 39 -10.02 21.68 -3.09
N GLY A 40 -9.27 21.67 -1.98
CA GLY A 40 -9.15 20.48 -1.12
C GLY A 40 -8.27 19.37 -1.72
N GLY A 41 -7.31 19.72 -2.59
CA GLY A 41 -6.38 18.80 -3.22
C GLY A 41 -5.76 17.78 -2.26
N TRP A 42 -5.53 16.58 -2.78
CA TRP A 42 -4.85 15.50 -2.07
C TRP A 42 -3.33 15.66 -2.21
N THR A 43 -2.59 15.24 -1.18
CA THR A 43 -1.13 15.19 -1.24
C THR A 43 -0.67 13.78 -1.52
N PHE A 44 0.25 13.64 -2.47
CA PHE A 44 0.74 12.36 -2.97
C PHE A 44 2.26 12.32 -2.98
N VAL A 45 2.79 11.10 -3.03
CA VAL A 45 4.13 10.80 -3.52
C VAL A 45 3.98 9.92 -4.76
N THR A 46 4.68 10.24 -5.83
CA THR A 46 4.77 9.35 -6.99
C THR A 46 5.88 8.35 -6.76
N LEU A 47 5.58 7.05 -6.89
CA LEU A 47 6.60 6.00 -6.74
C LEU A 47 7.62 6.10 -7.89
N PRO A 48 8.90 5.76 -7.66
CA PRO A 48 9.84 5.52 -8.73
C PRO A 48 9.34 4.41 -9.66
N THR A 49 9.65 4.51 -10.95
CA THR A 49 9.22 3.54 -11.97
C THR A 49 9.73 2.13 -11.68
N THR A 50 10.94 2.01 -11.11
CA THR A 50 11.52 0.73 -10.65
C THR A 50 10.65 0.05 -9.60
N CYS A 51 10.09 0.79 -8.65
CA CYS A 51 9.13 0.26 -7.69
C CYS A 51 7.85 -0.18 -8.39
N ALA A 52 7.35 0.58 -9.36
CA ALA A 52 6.15 0.20 -10.13
C ALA A 52 6.34 -1.11 -10.92
N GLU A 53 7.52 -1.34 -11.48
CA GLU A 53 7.87 -2.61 -12.15
C GLU A 53 7.87 -3.78 -11.17
N GLN A 54 8.50 -3.63 -10.00
CA GLN A 54 8.49 -4.65 -8.95
C GLN A 54 7.08 -4.97 -8.50
N ILE A 55 6.24 -3.95 -8.28
CA ILE A 55 4.83 -4.13 -7.90
C ILE A 55 4.08 -4.91 -8.98
N ARG A 56 4.25 -4.57 -10.26
CA ARG A 56 3.62 -5.31 -11.37
C ARG A 56 4.09 -6.76 -11.43
N PHE A 57 5.38 -7.00 -11.17
CA PHE A 57 5.94 -8.35 -11.10
C PHE A 57 5.29 -9.16 -9.97
N PHE A 58 5.26 -8.63 -8.73
CA PHE A 58 4.67 -9.31 -7.58
C PHE A 58 3.15 -9.50 -7.69
N THR A 59 2.46 -8.63 -8.42
CA THR A 59 1.01 -8.73 -8.65
C THR A 59 0.65 -9.52 -9.91
N GLY A 60 1.62 -10.16 -10.57
CA GLY A 60 1.42 -11.01 -11.75
C GLY A 60 0.86 -10.24 -12.96
N GLY A 61 1.06 -8.92 -13.02
CA GLY A 61 0.47 -8.03 -14.03
C GLY A 61 -1.07 -7.96 -14.00
N ARG A 62 -1.72 -8.79 -13.18
CA ARG A 62 -3.16 -8.83 -13.00
C ARG A 62 -3.53 -7.71 -12.06
N GLN A 63 -3.98 -6.60 -12.66
CA GLN A 63 -4.68 -5.49 -12.02
C GLN A 63 -6.05 -5.94 -11.44
N GLY A 64 -6.05 -7.02 -10.66
CA GLY A 64 -7.21 -7.79 -10.25
C GLY A 64 -7.99 -7.13 -9.11
N ARG A 65 -9.29 -6.94 -9.38
CA ARG A 65 -10.35 -6.33 -8.56
C ARG A 65 -10.17 -4.83 -8.33
N ALA A 66 -10.75 -4.04 -9.23
CA ALA A 66 -10.83 -2.58 -9.22
C ALA A 66 -9.61 -1.84 -9.80
N TRP A 67 -9.51 -1.82 -11.14
CA TRP A 67 -8.78 -0.78 -11.87
C TRP A 67 -7.28 -0.62 -11.53
N GLY A 68 -6.60 -1.71 -11.14
CA GLY A 68 -5.16 -1.69 -10.83
C GLY A 68 -4.79 -1.04 -9.50
N MET A 69 -5.77 -0.81 -8.62
CA MET A 69 -5.54 -0.33 -7.26
C MET A 69 -4.92 -1.42 -6.38
N ILE A 70 -3.92 -1.08 -5.58
CA ILE A 70 -3.20 -2.06 -4.74
C ILE A 70 -3.20 -1.60 -3.29
N LYS A 71 -3.65 -2.48 -2.37
CA LYS A 71 -3.62 -2.21 -0.93
C LYS A 71 -2.19 -2.30 -0.42
N VAL A 72 -1.82 -1.31 0.38
CA VAL A 72 -0.48 -1.19 0.96
C VAL A 72 -0.56 -0.75 2.41
N LYS A 73 0.48 -1.10 3.16
CA LYS A 73 0.87 -0.35 4.35
C LYS A 73 2.03 0.55 3.94
N ALA A 74 2.05 1.79 4.40
CA ALA A 74 3.12 2.74 4.14
C ALA A 74 3.63 3.34 5.44
N ARG A 75 4.88 3.79 5.41
CA ARG A 75 5.56 4.48 6.51
C ARG A 75 6.39 5.63 5.98
N ILE A 76 6.32 6.76 6.70
CA ILE A 76 7.27 7.87 6.61
C ILE A 76 7.67 8.21 8.04
N GLY A 77 8.97 8.27 8.32
CA GLY A 77 9.48 8.53 9.67
C GLY A 77 8.91 7.57 10.72
N ALA A 78 8.11 8.06 11.67
CA ALA A 78 7.44 7.27 12.70
C ALA A 78 5.93 7.06 12.44
N ALA A 79 5.39 7.56 11.33
CA ALA A 79 3.99 7.41 10.96
C ALA A 79 3.81 6.20 10.05
N GLU A 80 2.95 5.27 10.47
CA GLU A 80 2.52 4.14 9.64
C GLU A 80 1.02 4.22 9.37
N TRP A 81 0.60 3.90 8.14
CA TRP A 81 -0.81 3.87 7.78
C TRP A 81 -1.11 2.85 6.68
N SER A 82 -2.33 2.31 6.70
CA SER A 82 -2.85 1.53 5.57
C SER A 82 -3.56 2.44 4.58
N THR A 83 -3.32 2.19 3.29
CA THR A 83 -3.96 2.90 2.18
C THR A 83 -3.94 2.04 0.90
N THR A 84 -4.26 2.67 -0.22
CA THR A 84 -4.26 2.07 -1.54
C THR A 84 -3.43 2.96 -2.45
N ILE A 85 -2.52 2.37 -3.22
CA ILE A 85 -1.83 3.08 -4.30
C ILE A 85 -2.64 2.97 -5.59
N TRP A 86 -2.60 4.04 -6.38
CA TRP A 86 -3.35 4.15 -7.62
C TRP A 86 -2.43 4.19 -8.83
N PRO A 87 -2.70 3.44 -9.90
CA PRO A 87 -1.91 3.55 -11.11
C PRO A 87 -2.13 4.92 -11.73
N ASP A 88 -1.04 5.56 -12.13
CA ASP A 88 -1.07 6.82 -12.86
C ASP A 88 -0.45 6.63 -14.25
N LYS A 89 -1.25 6.94 -15.28
CA LYS A 89 -0.84 6.79 -16.68
C LYS A 89 0.18 7.85 -17.08
N ALA A 90 0.10 9.05 -16.51
CA ALA A 90 0.97 10.16 -16.90
C ALA A 90 2.43 9.90 -16.47
N SER A 91 2.63 9.44 -15.24
CA SER A 91 3.95 9.03 -14.74
C SER A 91 4.36 7.61 -15.12
N GLY A 92 3.44 6.80 -15.61
CA GLY A 92 3.68 5.36 -15.83
C GLY A 92 3.96 4.59 -14.52
N SER A 93 3.56 5.14 -13.37
CA SER A 93 3.87 4.63 -12.04
C SER A 93 2.62 4.50 -11.17
N PHE A 94 2.79 4.52 -9.85
CA PHE A 94 1.72 4.56 -8.87
C PHE A 94 1.81 5.81 -8.00
N LEU A 95 0.65 6.30 -7.55
CA LEU A 95 0.52 7.40 -6.61
C LEU A 95 0.21 6.85 -5.21
N LEU A 96 1.00 7.27 -4.23
CA LEU A 96 0.77 7.01 -2.81
C LEU A 96 0.13 8.23 -2.15
N PRO A 97 -1.14 8.17 -1.72
CA PRO A 97 -1.72 9.22 -0.90
C PRO A 97 -1.07 9.32 0.48
N VAL A 98 -0.73 10.54 0.87
CA VAL A 98 -0.22 10.85 2.21
C VAL A 98 -1.26 11.63 2.98
N LYS A 99 -1.86 10.99 3.98
CA LYS A 99 -2.96 11.55 4.79
C LYS A 99 -2.51 12.81 5.54
N ALA A 100 -3.41 13.78 5.71
CA ALA A 100 -3.12 15.00 6.46
C ALA A 100 -2.61 14.73 7.89
N ALA A 101 -3.14 13.71 8.57
CA ALA A 101 -2.68 13.30 9.90
C ALA A 101 -1.22 12.79 9.91
N VAL A 102 -0.80 12.08 8.85
CA VAL A 102 0.59 11.63 8.67
C VAL A 102 1.49 12.84 8.47
N ARG A 103 1.10 13.74 7.56
CA ARG A 103 1.86 14.96 7.27
C ARG A 103 2.04 15.84 8.51
N LYS A 104 0.97 16.02 9.28
CA LYS A 104 1.00 16.78 10.54
C LYS A 104 1.91 16.13 11.58
N LYS A 105 1.88 14.80 11.69
CA LYS A 105 2.69 14.05 12.66
C LYS A 105 4.19 14.15 12.35
N GLU A 106 4.56 13.97 11.09
CA GLU A 106 5.97 13.99 10.64
C GLU A 106 6.48 15.39 10.26
N LYS A 107 5.62 16.42 10.34
CA LYS A 107 5.92 17.82 10.00
C LYS A 107 6.45 18.02 8.57
N ILE A 108 5.78 17.36 7.63
CA ILE A 108 6.10 17.38 6.19
C ILE A 108 4.98 18.05 5.39
N ALA A 109 5.33 18.68 4.28
CA ALA A 109 4.43 19.42 3.39
C ALA A 109 4.74 19.12 1.91
N ALA A 110 3.94 19.68 0.99
CA ALA A 110 4.26 19.59 -0.43
C ALA A 110 5.57 20.33 -0.73
N GLY A 111 6.39 19.77 -1.62
CA GLY A 111 7.76 20.20 -1.91
C GLY A 111 8.83 19.46 -1.10
N ASP A 112 8.46 18.78 -0.01
CA ASP A 112 9.42 18.01 0.78
C ASP A 112 9.70 16.65 0.12
N ASN A 113 10.97 16.27 0.07
CA ASN A 113 11.39 14.92 -0.29
C ASN A 113 11.36 14.01 0.95
N VAL A 114 10.66 12.88 0.87
CA VAL A 114 10.44 11.97 1.99
C VAL A 114 10.89 10.56 1.66
N ASP A 115 11.46 9.87 2.66
CA ASP A 115 11.72 8.43 2.59
C ASP A 115 10.47 7.64 2.98
N VAL A 116 10.08 6.74 2.09
CA VAL A 116 8.89 5.91 2.20
C VAL A 116 9.29 4.45 2.27
N SER A 117 8.78 3.75 3.28
CA SER A 117 8.74 2.28 3.29
C SER A 117 7.32 1.83 2.97
N LEU A 118 7.16 0.95 2.00
CA LEU A 118 5.87 0.50 1.48
C LEU A 118 5.80 -1.03 1.47
N TRP A 119 4.78 -1.61 2.08
CA TRP A 119 4.54 -3.04 2.09
C TRP A 119 3.28 -3.38 1.29
N LEU A 120 3.39 -4.29 0.33
CA LEU A 120 2.22 -4.81 -0.36
C LEU A 120 1.38 -5.67 0.59
N GLN A 121 0.06 -5.49 0.53
CA GLN A 121 -0.88 -6.30 1.32
C GLN A 121 -1.61 -7.33 0.46
N VAL A 122 -0.96 -7.78 -0.62
CA VAL A 122 -1.54 -8.74 -1.57
C VAL A 122 -1.33 -10.15 -1.04
N PRO A 123 -2.37 -11.00 -0.93
CA PRO A 123 -2.17 -12.39 -0.53
C PRO A 123 -1.33 -13.14 -1.57
N PRO A 124 -0.39 -14.00 -1.15
CA PRO A 124 0.37 -14.83 -2.08
C PRO A 124 -0.53 -15.85 -2.81
N GLY A 125 -0.30 -16.04 -4.12
CA GLY A 125 -0.85 -17.17 -4.88
C GLY A 125 -2.10 -16.93 -5.74
N PHE A 126 -2.17 -15.81 -6.46
CA PHE A 126 -3.22 -15.56 -7.47
C PHE A 126 -2.65 -15.37 -8.88
#